data_AF-A0A3L7XNW4-F1
#
_entry.id   AF-A0A3L7XNW4-F1
#
_cell.length_a   1.000
_cell.length_b   1.000
_cell.length_c   1.000
_cell.angle_alpha   90.00
_cell.angle_beta   90.00
_cell.angle_gamma   90.00
#
_symmetry.space_group_name_H-M   'P 1'
#
loop_
_entity.id
_entity.type
_entity.pdbx_description
1 polymer ?
#
loop_
_entity_poly.entity_id
_entity_poly.type
_entity_poly.pdbx_seq_one_letter_code
_entity_poly.pdbx_strand_id
1 'polypeptide(L)'
;MDRWSAKTGSELPEWSKIAQYILAYILWFLFCALAFFAIWRVHTVLVEGIFFGRVDPWQLRAIDKWSLWVMGAGWVVGIFLSEGYLRKGVEKGRLLVYTGKLFLVPLIVIAVSYLIRAF
;
A
#
# COMPACT_ATOMS: atom_id res chain seq x y z
N MET A 1 -6.53 -0.89 -59.04
CA MET A 1 -5.81 0.25 -58.42
C MET A 1 -6.23 0.39 -56.96
N ASP A 2 -5.77 -0.57 -56.17
CA ASP A 2 -5.08 -0.40 -54.88
C ASP A 2 -5.54 0.74 -53.97
N ARG A 3 -6.53 0.44 -53.15
CA ARG A 3 -6.75 1.16 -51.89
C ARG A 3 -6.78 0.17 -50.72
N TRP A 4 -5.79 -0.71 -50.69
CA TRP A 4 -5.42 -1.44 -49.47
C TRP A 4 -4.81 -0.43 -48.50
N SER A 5 -5.69 0.17 -47.70
CA SER A 5 -5.32 0.99 -46.55
C SER A 5 -4.50 0.13 -45.59
N ALA A 6 -3.19 0.30 -45.66
CA ALA A 6 -2.23 -0.27 -44.72
C ALA A 6 -2.60 0.13 -43.29
N LYS A 7 -3.22 -0.78 -42.54
CA LYS A 7 -3.24 -0.74 -41.07
C LYS A 7 -1.85 -1.19 -40.58
N THR A 8 -0.83 -0.38 -40.81
CA THR A 8 0.50 -0.60 -40.25
C THR A 8 0.72 0.31 -39.06
N GLY A 9 0.70 -0.32 -37.87
CA GLY A 9 1.71 -0.09 -36.84
C GLY A 9 1.44 1.00 -35.82
N SER A 10 0.87 0.62 -34.66
CA SER A 10 1.24 1.12 -33.31
C SER A 10 0.18 0.85 -32.23
N GLU A 11 -0.86 0.05 -32.49
CA GLU A 11 -1.65 -0.50 -31.39
C GLU A 11 -0.77 -1.53 -30.67
N LEU A 12 -0.16 -1.12 -29.55
CA LEU A 12 0.48 -2.03 -28.60
C LEU A 12 -0.46 -3.23 -28.43
N PRO A 13 0.03 -4.48 -28.62
CA PRO A 13 -0.83 -5.65 -28.62
C PRO A 13 -1.66 -5.64 -27.35
N GLU A 14 -2.94 -5.98 -27.40
CA GLU A 14 -3.83 -5.97 -26.21
C GLU A 14 -3.21 -6.69 -25.00
N TRP A 15 -2.37 -7.69 -25.28
CA TRP A 15 -1.46 -8.37 -24.35
C TRP A 15 -0.61 -7.45 -23.46
N SER A 16 -0.13 -6.32 -23.98
CA SER A 16 0.65 -5.33 -23.22
C SER A 16 -0.21 -4.64 -22.15
N LYS A 17 -1.47 -4.33 -22.45
CA LYS A 17 -2.40 -3.77 -21.46
C LYS A 17 -2.72 -4.80 -20.38
N ILE A 18 -3.02 -6.04 -20.77
CA ILE A 18 -3.30 -7.14 -19.83
C ILE A 18 -2.09 -7.34 -18.90
N ALA A 19 -0.87 -7.37 -19.44
CA ALA A 19 0.35 -7.50 -18.65
C ALA A 19 0.54 -6.35 -17.65
N GLN A 20 0.21 -5.11 -18.04
CA GLN A 20 0.26 -3.96 -17.11
C GLN A 20 -0.76 -4.06 -15.98
N TYR A 21 -1.96 -4.57 -16.24
CA TYR A 21 -2.95 -4.83 -15.19
C TYR A 21 -2.51 -5.95 -14.24
N ILE A 22 -1.98 -7.06 -14.77
CA ILE A 22 -1.42 -8.15 -13.94
C ILE A 22 -0.31 -7.59 -13.04
N LEU A 23 0.62 -6.81 -13.60
CA LEU A 23 1.68 -6.17 -12.83
C LEU A 23 1.13 -5.22 -11.76
N ALA A 24 0.10 -4.43 -12.09
CA ALA A 24 -0.56 -3.55 -11.14
C ALA A 24 -1.16 -4.33 -9.95
N TYR A 25 -1.79 -5.48 -10.21
CA TYR A 25 -2.35 -6.33 -9.15
C TYR A 25 -1.27 -7.00 -8.29
N ILE A 26 -0.17 -7.45 -8.89
CA ILE A 26 0.97 -7.97 -8.12
C ILE A 26 1.53 -6.88 -7.21
N LEU A 27 1.74 -5.67 -7.73
CA LEU A 27 2.24 -4.54 -6.95
C LEU A 27 1.26 -4.10 -5.87
N TRP A 28 -0.04 -4.14 -6.16
CA TRP A 28 -1.09 -3.89 -5.17
C TRP A 28 -1.05 -4.92 -4.04
N PHE A 29 -0.94 -6.22 -4.36
CA PHE A 29 -0.83 -7.26 -3.34
C PHE A 29 0.41 -7.09 -2.46
N LEU A 30 1.57 -6.78 -3.07
CA LEU A 30 2.80 -6.47 -2.34
C LEU A 30 2.64 -5.24 -1.45
N PHE A 31 1.95 -4.20 -1.93
CA PHE A 31 1.63 -3.02 -1.13
C PHE A 31 0.74 -3.36 0.06
N CYS A 32 -0.31 -4.16 -0.14
CA CYS A 32 -1.21 -4.60 0.94
C CYS A 32 -0.45 -5.35 2.04
N ALA A 33 0.43 -6.27 1.66
CA ALA A 33 1.30 -7.01 2.58
C ALA A 33 2.27 -6.09 3.32
N LEU A 34 2.91 -5.15 2.61
CA LEU A 34 3.83 -4.17 3.20
C LEU A 34 3.12 -3.21 4.16
N ALA A 35 1.93 -2.72 3.80
CA ALA A 35 1.12 -1.85 4.64
C ALA A 35 0.64 -2.57 5.90
N PHE A 36 0.23 -3.84 5.77
CA PHE A 36 -0.10 -4.67 6.93
C PHE A 36 1.10 -4.84 7.86
N PHE A 37 2.27 -5.15 7.30
CA PHE A 37 3.51 -5.26 8.07
C PHE A 37 3.88 -3.96 8.78
N ALA A 38 3.75 -2.81 8.10
CA ALA A 38 4.01 -1.50 8.70
C ALA A 38 3.09 -1.22 9.89
N ILE A 39 1.79 -1.48 9.73
CA ILE A 39 0.78 -1.32 10.78
C ILE A 39 1.09 -2.22 11.97
N TRP A 40 1.38 -3.50 11.70
CA TRP A 40 1.77 -4.44 12.75
C TRP A 40 3.00 -3.95 13.53
N ARG A 41 4.02 -3.43 12.82
CA ARG A 41 5.21 -2.88 13.48
C ARG A 41 4.88 -1.67 14.35
N VAL A 42 4.09 -0.72 13.86
CA VAL A 42 3.65 0.44 14.65
C VAL A 42 2.90 -0.01 15.91
N HIS A 43 1.99 -0.98 15.79
CA HIS A 43 1.24 -1.52 16.92
C HIS A 43 2.17 -2.12 17.96
N THR A 44 3.13 -2.97 17.56
CA THR A 44 4.09 -3.57 18.49
C THR A 44 4.92 -2.52 19.24
N VAL A 45 5.41 -1.49 18.55
CA VAL A 45 6.20 -0.40 19.16
C VAL A 45 5.35 0.43 20.12
N LEU A 46 4.08 0.72 19.77
CA LEU A 46 3.17 1.46 20.65
C LEU A 46 2.87 0.67 21.92
N VAL A 47 2.54 -0.61 21.80
CA VAL A 47 2.24 -1.46 22.96
C VAL A 47 3.46 -1.57 23.86
N GLU A 48 4.65 -1.86 23.30
CA GLU A 48 5.91 -1.89 24.04
C GLU A 48 6.16 -0.56 24.78
N GLY A 49 6.02 0.59 24.10
CA GLY A 49 6.23 1.91 24.71
C GLY A 49 5.27 2.23 25.85
N ILE A 50 3.98 1.88 25.71
CA ILE A 50 2.98 2.11 26.77
C ILE A 50 3.23 1.22 27.99
N PHE A 51 3.71 -0.02 27.78
CA PHE A 51 4.11 -0.91 28.88
C PHE A 51 5.20 -0.29 29.77
N PHE A 52 6.18 0.41 29.18
CA PHE A 52 7.22 1.10 29.96
C PHE A 52 6.68 2.33 30.73
N GLY A 53 5.60 2.95 30.25
CA GLY A 53 5.00 4.16 30.82
C GLY A 53 4.22 3.96 32.13
N ARG A 54 4.15 2.75 32.70
CA ARG A 54 3.39 2.42 33.93
C ARG A 54 1.91 2.83 33.87
N VAL A 55 1.27 2.61 32.73
CA VAL A 55 -0.16 2.87 32.54
C VAL A 55 -1.00 1.77 33.21
N ASP A 56 -2.19 2.12 33.71
CA ASP A 56 -3.11 1.17 34.34
C ASP A 56 -3.46 -0.01 33.40
N PRO A 57 -3.50 -1.26 33.90
CA PRO A 57 -3.73 -2.45 33.07
C PRO A 57 -5.06 -2.44 32.29
N TRP A 58 -6.08 -1.77 32.84
CA TRP A 58 -7.38 -1.62 32.19
C TRP A 58 -7.31 -0.69 30.98
N GLN A 59 -6.59 0.42 31.11
CA GLN A 59 -6.36 1.37 30.02
C GLN A 59 -5.52 0.73 28.92
N LEU A 60 -4.48 -0.04 29.28
CA LEU A 60 -3.65 -0.76 28.33
C LEU A 60 -4.49 -1.72 27.45
N ARG A 61 -5.36 -2.53 28.07
CA ARG A 61 -6.25 -3.46 27.32
C ARG A 61 -7.25 -2.75 26.43
N ALA A 62 -7.76 -1.60 26.86
CA ALA A 62 -8.67 -0.79 26.05
C ALA A 62 -7.95 -0.21 24.83
N ILE A 63 -6.75 0.35 25.02
CA ILE A 63 -5.94 0.92 23.95
C ILE A 63 -5.51 -0.16 22.96
N ASP A 64 -5.05 -1.32 23.44
CA ASP A 64 -4.63 -2.42 22.58
C ASP A 64 -5.75 -2.90 21.66
N LYS A 65 -6.93 -3.22 22.22
CA LYS A 65 -8.09 -3.62 21.44
C LYS A 65 -8.55 -2.53 20.48
N TRP A 66 -8.53 -1.28 20.91
CA TRP A 66 -9.07 -0.20 20.11
C TRP A 66 -8.15 0.22 18.97
N SER A 67 -6.84 0.22 19.22
CA SER A 67 -5.82 0.45 18.20
C SER A 67 -5.88 -0.60 17.09
N LEU A 68 -6.04 -1.89 17.42
CA LEU A 68 -6.19 -2.95 16.41
C LEU A 68 -7.40 -2.73 15.50
N TRP A 69 -8.54 -2.32 16.06
CA TRP A 69 -9.74 -2.01 15.27
C TRP A 69 -9.53 -0.81 14.35
N VAL A 70 -9.00 0.29 14.88
CA VAL A 70 -8.77 1.52 14.10
C VAL A 70 -7.74 1.28 12.99
N MET A 71 -6.64 0.59 13.31
CA MET A 71 -5.59 0.26 12.34
C MET A 71 -6.07 -0.73 11.29
N GLY A 72 -6.84 -1.76 11.69
CA GLY A 72 -7.44 -2.71 10.76
C GLY A 72 -8.43 -2.06 9.81
N ALA A 73 -9.32 -1.20 10.32
CA ALA A 73 -10.27 -0.45 9.50
C ALA A 73 -9.54 0.49 8.53
N GLY A 74 -8.53 1.23 9.01
CA GLY A 74 -7.69 2.09 8.18
C GLY A 74 -6.96 1.32 7.09
N TRP A 75 -6.45 0.12 7.39
CA TRP A 75 -5.81 -0.76 6.43
C TRP A 75 -6.77 -1.19 5.31
N VAL A 76 -7.97 -1.66 5.66
CA VAL A 76 -8.99 -2.06 4.68
C VAL A 76 -9.35 -0.89 3.76
N VAL A 77 -9.57 0.30 4.30
CA VAL A 77 -9.83 1.51 3.50
C VAL A 77 -8.65 1.82 2.58
N GLY A 78 -7.41 1.71 3.09
CA GLY A 78 -6.19 1.90 2.32
C GLY A 78 -6.04 0.93 1.16
N ILE A 79 -6.45 -0.33 1.33
CA ILE A 79 -6.43 -1.35 0.26
C ILE A 79 -7.31 -0.90 -0.92
N PHE A 80 -8.55 -0.48 -0.67
CA PHE A 80 -9.46 -0.04 -1.72
C PHE A 80 -8.98 1.25 -2.41
N LEU A 81 -8.48 2.21 -1.64
CA LEU A 81 -7.95 3.47 -2.19
C LEU A 81 -6.71 3.23 -3.06
N SER A 82 -5.80 2.35 -2.61
CA SER A 82 -4.57 2.03 -3.33
C SER A 82 -4.84 1.27 -4.63
N GLU A 83 -5.83 0.37 -4.66
CA GLU A 83 -6.25 -0.32 -5.88
C GLU A 83 -6.71 0.69 -6.94
N GLY A 84 -7.62 1.59 -6.56
CA GLY A 84 -8.12 2.63 -7.45
C GLY A 84 -7.01 3.58 -7.92
N TYR A 85 -6.03 3.86 -7.06
CA TYR A 85 -4.89 4.70 -7.41
C TYR A 85 -3.95 4.02 -8.43
N LEU A 86 -3.66 2.73 -8.26
CA LEU A 86 -2.83 1.96 -9.20
C LEU A 86 -3.54 1.76 -10.55
N ARG A 87 -4.87 1.55 -10.54
CA ARG A 87 -5.67 1.45 -11.76
C ARG A 87 -5.61 2.74 -12.59
N LYS A 88 -5.74 3.90 -11.95
CA LYS A 88 -5.52 5.21 -12.58
C LYS A 88 -4.08 5.38 -13.11
N GLY A 89 -3.10 4.74 -12.47
CA GLY A 89 -1.72 4.69 -12.93
C GLY A 89 -1.54 3.92 -14.23
N VAL A 90 -2.24 2.79 -14.39
CA VAL A 90 -2.29 2.00 -15.64
C VAL A 90 -2.96 2.80 -16.75
N GLU A 91 -4.14 3.37 -16.49
CA GLU A 91 -4.89 4.17 -17.46
C GLU A 91 -4.09 5.35 -18.02
N LYS A 92 -3.23 5.96 -17.19
CA LYS A 92 -2.35 7.08 -17.58
C LYS A 92 -0.99 6.63 -18.12
N GLY A 93 -0.70 5.33 -18.17
CA GLY A 93 0.59 4.79 -18.60
C GLY A 93 1.79 5.15 -17.70
N ARG A 94 1.53 5.57 -16.44
CA ARG A 94 2.56 6.05 -15.50
C ARG A 94 2.64 5.19 -14.23
N LEU A 95 2.41 3.89 -14.36
CA LEU A 95 2.31 2.95 -13.24
C LEU A 95 3.48 3.05 -12.26
N LEU A 96 4.73 3.07 -12.73
CA LEU A 96 5.91 3.13 -11.85
C LEU A 96 5.95 4.38 -10.95
N VAL A 97 5.56 5.54 -11.47
CA VAL A 97 5.53 6.79 -10.68
C VAL A 97 4.47 6.71 -9.58
N TYR A 98 3.32 6.12 -9.90
CA TYR A 98 2.23 5.95 -8.94
C TYR A 98 2.58 4.91 -7.88
N THR A 99 3.16 3.78 -8.29
CA THR A 99 3.68 2.75 -7.38
C THR A 99 4.74 3.33 -6.45
N GLY A 100 5.73 4.06 -6.96
CA GLY A 100 6.79 4.66 -6.13
C GLY A 100 6.22 5.58 -5.06
N LYS A 101 5.28 6.46 -5.43
CA LYS A 101 4.59 7.35 -4.46
C LYS A 101 3.78 6.57 -3.43
N LEU A 102 3.11 5.52 -3.85
CA LEU A 102 2.28 4.69 -2.98
C LEU A 102 3.13 3.95 -1.94
N PHE A 103 4.23 3.32 -2.37
CA PHE A 103 5.15 2.59 -1.49
C PHE A 103 5.94 3.50 -0.54
N LEU A 104 6.06 4.78 -0.86
CA LEU A 104 6.74 5.77 -0.02
C LEU A 104 6.06 5.92 1.36
N VAL A 105 4.72 5.81 1.40
CA VAL A 105 3.93 5.95 2.62
C VAL A 105 4.27 4.88 3.67
N PRO A 106 4.12 3.56 3.41
CA PRO A 106 4.48 2.55 4.39
C PRO A 106 5.99 2.53 4.70
N LEU A 107 6.86 2.89 3.75
CA LEU A 107 8.29 3.01 4.01
C LEU A 107 8.61 4.10 5.04
N ILE A 108 7.98 5.28 4.93
CA ILE A 108 8.13 6.34 5.94
C ILE A 108 7.63 5.85 7.30
N VAL A 109 6.47 5.21 7.35
CA VAL A 109 5.89 4.68 8.60
C VAL A 109 6.84 3.68 9.26
N ILE A 110 7.43 2.77 8.49
CA ILE A 110 8.41 1.80 8.98
C ILE A 110 9.67 2.52 9.48
N ALA A 111 10.21 3.47 8.72
CA ALA A 111 11.40 4.22 9.08
C ALA A 111 11.21 5.00 10.40
N VAL A 112 10.08 5.70 10.55
CA VAL A 112 9.72 6.40 11.78
C VAL A 112 9.56 5.43 12.95
N SER A 113 8.96 4.25 12.72
CA SER A 113 8.82 3.23 13.76
C SER A 113 10.16 2.72 14.26
N TYR A 114 11.15 2.56 13.37
CA TYR A 114 12.52 2.19 13.77
C TYR A 114 13.23 3.29 14.54
N LEU A 115 13.05 4.56 14.14
CA LEU A 115 13.60 5.70 14.88
C LEU A 115 13.06 5.74 16.30
N ILE A 116 11.74 5.60 16.48
CA ILE A 116 11.11 5.61 17.81
C ILE A 116 11.66 4.49 18.70
N ARG A 117 11.92 3.31 18.13
CA ARG A 117 12.48 2.17 18.89
C ARG A 117 13.96 2.35 19.25
N ALA A 118 14.69 3.18 18.52
CA ALA A 118 16.11 3.40 18.75
C ALA A 118 16.39 4.40 19.89
N PHE A 119 15.39 5.19 20.28
CA PHE A 119 15.41 6.09 21.43
C PHE A 119 14.80 5.42 22.67
#